data_AF-A0A0S6V0H3-F1
#
_entry.id   AF-A0A0S6V0H3-F1
#
_cell.length_a   1.000
_cell.length_b   1.000
_cell.length_c   1.000
_cell.angle_alpha   90.00
_cell.angle_beta   90.00
_cell.angle_gamma   90.00
#
_symmetry.space_group_name_H-M   'P 1'
#
loop_
_entity.id
_entity.type
_entity.pdbx_description
1 polymer ?
#
loop_
_entity_poly.entity_id
_entity_poly.type
_entity_poly.pdbx_seq_one_letter_code
_entity_poly.pdbx_strand_id
1 'polypeptide(L)'
;MNWAGRLRPIVAALTALAASACVARAEEANDYPTAARAEYVYGCMKANGETRSAIEQCSCSIDVVASIMPYERYVTAETALSMSQVRGNLGVQFRTSEQANSAVNDLRRAQAEAEVRCF
;
A
#
# COMPACT_ATOMS: atom_id res chain seq x y z
N MET A 1 -54.67 8.79 -12.74
CA MET A 1 -53.70 8.21 -13.68
C MET A 1 -52.78 9.34 -14.14
N ASN A 2 -51.49 9.46 -13.79
CA ASN A 2 -50.42 8.46 -13.94
C ASN A 2 -49.28 8.70 -12.93
N TRP A 3 -49.41 8.25 -11.68
CA TRP A 3 -48.28 8.24 -10.72
C TRP A 3 -47.13 7.32 -11.18
N ALA A 4 -47.44 6.27 -11.94
CA ALA A 4 -46.48 5.33 -12.52
C ALA A 4 -45.48 5.96 -13.51
N GLY A 5 -45.84 7.07 -14.17
CA GLY A 5 -44.99 7.73 -15.17
C GLY A 5 -43.86 8.56 -14.54
N ARG A 6 -44.11 9.16 -13.37
CA ARG A 6 -43.10 9.95 -12.62
C ARG A 6 -42.19 9.10 -11.73
N LEU A 7 -42.63 7.90 -11.33
CA LEU A 7 -41.81 6.98 -10.51
C LEU A 7 -40.66 6.34 -11.30
N ARG A 8 -40.83 6.05 -12.61
CA ARG A 8 -39.79 5.47 -13.47
C ARG A 8 -38.51 6.31 -13.59
N PRO A 9 -38.56 7.64 -13.85
CA PRO A 9 -37.34 8.45 -13.95
C PRO A 9 -36.67 8.64 -12.58
N ILE A 10 -37.43 8.69 -11.48
CA ILE A 10 -36.87 8.84 -10.13
C ILE A 10 -36.14 7.55 -9.71
N VAL A 11 -36.73 6.39 -9.95
CA VAL A 11 -36.09 5.10 -9.67
C VAL A 11 -34.84 4.92 -10.54
N ALA A 12 -34.91 5.27 -11.84
CA ALA A 12 -33.75 5.23 -12.73
C ALA A 12 -32.61 6.17 -12.30
N ALA A 13 -32.96 7.40 -11.87
CA ALA A 13 -31.99 8.37 -11.37
C ALA A 13 -31.33 7.89 -10.06
N LEU A 14 -32.10 7.30 -9.14
CA LEU A 14 -31.57 6.75 -7.89
C LEU A 14 -30.66 5.54 -8.12
N THR A 15 -31.01 4.65 -9.06
CA THR A 15 -30.13 3.52 -9.43
C THR A 15 -28.84 3.98 -10.11
N ALA A 16 -28.90 5.03 -10.94
CA ALA A 16 -27.70 5.60 -11.56
C ALA A 16 -26.78 6.26 -10.53
N LEU A 17 -27.34 6.98 -9.55
CA LEU A 17 -26.55 7.65 -8.51
C LEU A 17 -25.87 6.65 -7.56
N ALA A 18 -26.51 5.53 -7.26
CA ALA A 18 -25.93 4.46 -6.43
C ALA A 18 -24.77 3.73 -7.13
N ALA A 19 -24.84 3.53 -8.46
CA ALA A 19 -23.78 2.89 -9.22
C ALA A 19 -22.48 3.72 -9.26
N SER A 20 -22.59 5.06 -9.26
CA SER A 20 -21.43 5.98 -9.28
C SER A 20 -20.61 5.95 -7.99
N ALA A 21 -21.22 5.61 -6.85
CA ALA A 21 -20.55 5.63 -5.54
C ALA A 21 -19.65 4.39 -5.29
N CYS A 22 -19.81 3.31 -6.06
CA CYS A 22 -19.06 2.08 -5.86
C CYS A 22 -17.68 2.06 -6.56
N VAL A 23 -17.46 2.90 -7.57
CA VAL A 23 -16.24 2.84 -8.41
C VAL A 23 -15.02 3.49 -7.73
N ALA A 24 -15.21 4.39 -6.77
CA ALA A 24 -14.12 5.17 -6.18
C ALA A 24 -13.30 4.46 -5.07
N ARG A 25 -13.71 3.28 -4.59
CA ARG A 25 -13.09 2.66 -3.40
C ARG A 25 -11.97 1.66 -3.68
N ALA A 26 -11.74 1.30 -4.93
CA ALA A 26 -10.77 0.24 -5.29
C ALA A 26 -9.35 0.76 -5.51
N GLU A 27 -9.19 2.03 -5.90
CA GLU A 27 -7.87 2.64 -6.18
C GLU A 27 -7.14 3.01 -4.88
N GLU A 28 -7.88 3.50 -3.88
CA GLU A 28 -7.32 4.05 -2.64
C GLU A 28 -6.61 3.01 -1.76
N ALA A 29 -6.91 1.71 -1.89
CA ALA A 29 -6.38 0.68 -0.99
C ALA A 29 -4.87 0.42 -1.12
N ASN A 30 -4.26 0.81 -2.24
CA ASN A 30 -2.84 0.57 -2.53
C ASN A 30 -2.10 1.83 -3.02
N ASP A 31 -2.72 3.00 -2.89
CA ASP A 31 -2.14 4.25 -3.34
C ASP A 31 -1.16 4.81 -2.32
N TYR A 32 0.11 4.49 -2.51
CA TYR A 32 1.18 5.03 -1.68
C TYR A 32 1.36 6.52 -2.01
N PRO A 33 1.41 7.40 -1.00
CA PRO A 33 1.75 8.80 -1.21
C PRO A 33 3.08 8.95 -1.93
N THR A 34 3.20 9.97 -2.78
CA THR A 34 4.44 10.24 -3.53
C THR A 34 5.67 10.34 -2.62
N ALA A 35 5.52 10.92 -1.43
CA ALA A 35 6.59 11.00 -0.44
C ALA A 35 7.08 9.60 -0.01
N ALA A 36 6.17 8.67 0.31
CA ALA A 36 6.52 7.30 0.69
C ALA A 36 7.23 6.55 -0.44
N ARG A 37 6.76 6.73 -1.68
CA ARG A 37 7.42 6.14 -2.85
C ARG A 37 8.84 6.70 -3.04
N ALA A 38 9.00 8.01 -2.91
CA ALA A 38 10.30 8.67 -3.05
C ALA A 38 11.29 8.25 -1.94
N GLU A 39 10.82 8.15 -0.70
CA GLU A 39 11.63 7.70 0.44
C GLU A 39 12.06 6.24 0.29
N TYR A 40 11.16 5.36 -0.15
CA TYR A 40 11.51 3.97 -0.46
C TYR A 40 12.58 3.89 -1.56
N VAL A 41 12.37 4.60 -2.68
CA VAL A 41 13.34 4.59 -3.80
C VAL A 41 14.68 5.13 -3.33
N TYR A 42 14.70 6.21 -2.55
CA TYR A 42 15.91 6.75 -1.96
C TYR A 42 16.63 5.71 -1.09
N GLY A 43 15.93 5.03 -0.17
CA GLY A 43 16.51 3.99 0.68
C GLY A 43 17.04 2.80 -0.13
N CYS A 44 16.28 2.35 -1.12
CA CYS A 44 16.67 1.26 -2.02
C CYS A 44 17.93 1.61 -2.82
N MET A 45 18.05 2.84 -3.32
CA MET A 45 19.26 3.29 -4.04
C MET A 45 20.51 3.26 -3.15
N LYS A 46 20.38 3.60 -1.86
CA LYS A 46 21.51 3.52 -0.91
C LYS A 46 22.04 2.10 -0.76
N ALA A 47 21.20 1.09 -0.94
CA ALA A 47 21.59 -0.31 -0.90
C ALA A 47 22.10 -0.84 -2.26
N ASN A 48 21.70 -0.22 -3.38
CA ASN A 48 21.88 -0.75 -4.74
C ASN A 48 22.75 0.13 -5.67
N GLY A 49 23.63 0.96 -5.11
CA GLY A 49 24.70 1.63 -5.84
C GLY A 49 24.36 2.99 -6.47
N GLU A 50 23.20 3.58 -6.17
CA GLU A 50 22.86 4.98 -6.49
C GLU A 50 23.00 5.36 -7.98
N THR A 51 22.84 4.39 -8.88
CA THR A 51 22.91 4.62 -10.34
C THR A 51 21.54 4.95 -10.92
N ARG A 52 21.53 5.44 -12.17
CA ARG A 52 20.28 5.63 -12.92
C ARG A 52 19.53 4.31 -13.16
N SER A 53 20.25 3.20 -13.36
CA SER A 53 19.62 1.87 -13.45
C SER A 53 18.98 1.47 -12.12
N ALA A 54 19.61 1.81 -10.99
CA ALA A 54 19.04 1.54 -9.67
C ALA A 54 17.73 2.32 -9.44
N ILE A 55 17.60 3.55 -9.98
CA ILE A 55 16.32 4.29 -9.93
C ILE A 55 15.21 3.48 -10.61
N GLU A 56 15.47 2.95 -11.81
CA GLU A 56 14.48 2.18 -12.57
C GLU A 56 14.07 0.89 -11.82
N GLN A 57 15.04 0.15 -11.29
CA GLN A 57 14.80 -1.08 -10.51
C GLN A 57 14.08 -0.79 -9.18
N CYS A 58 14.53 0.21 -8.42
CA CYS A 58 13.91 0.60 -7.15
C CYS A 58 12.50 1.16 -7.34
N SER A 59 12.22 1.87 -8.45
CA SER A 59 10.89 2.34 -8.79
C SER A 59 9.96 1.16 -9.14
N CYS A 60 10.44 0.21 -9.95
CA CYS A 60 9.73 -1.05 -10.21
C CYS A 60 9.42 -1.80 -8.91
N SER A 61 10.39 -1.86 -7.99
CA SER A 61 10.25 -2.57 -6.72
C SER A 61 9.11 -2.02 -5.85
N ILE A 62 9.02 -0.69 -5.70
CA ILE A 62 7.93 -0.09 -4.91
C ILE A 62 6.56 -0.24 -5.58
N ASP A 63 6.51 -0.25 -6.91
CA ASP A 63 5.26 -0.50 -7.63
C ASP A 63 4.76 -1.95 -7.43
N VAL A 64 5.67 -2.93 -7.43
CA VAL A 64 5.33 -4.32 -7.09
C VAL A 64 4.88 -4.43 -5.64
N VAL A 65 5.59 -3.80 -4.71
CA VAL A 65 5.20 -3.81 -3.28
C VAL A 65 3.80 -3.21 -3.10
N ALA A 66 3.54 -2.04 -3.67
CA ALA A 66 2.23 -1.39 -3.60
C ALA A 66 1.12 -2.24 -4.24
N SER A 67 1.41 -3.03 -5.28
CA SER A 67 0.41 -3.93 -5.89
C SER A 67 -0.02 -5.11 -4.99
N ILE A 68 0.78 -5.44 -3.97
CA ILE A 68 0.57 -6.62 -3.11
C ILE A 68 0.13 -6.20 -1.70
N MET A 69 0.61 -5.04 -1.22
CA MET A 69 0.47 -4.60 0.15
C MET A 69 -0.25 -3.24 0.24
N PRO A 70 -1.32 -3.14 1.04
CA PRO A 70 -1.94 -1.86 1.36
C PRO A 70 -1.00 -0.92 2.11
N TYR A 71 -1.16 0.40 1.89
CA TYR A 71 -0.27 1.41 2.47
C TYR A 71 -0.24 1.36 4.01
N GLU A 72 -1.37 1.11 4.68
CA GLU A 72 -1.42 1.02 6.15
C GLU A 72 -0.59 -0.16 6.67
N ARG A 73 -0.58 -1.29 5.94
CA ARG A 73 0.24 -2.45 6.28
C ARG A 73 1.73 -2.17 6.08
N TYR A 74 2.07 -1.41 5.05
CA TYR A 74 3.42 -0.94 4.81
C TYR A 74 3.94 -0.04 5.94
N VAL A 75 3.18 0.99 6.31
CA VAL A 75 3.55 1.88 7.43
C VAL A 75 3.66 1.12 8.74
N THR A 76 2.77 0.14 8.97
CA THR A 76 2.85 -0.73 10.16
C THR A 76 4.15 -1.53 10.17
N ALA A 77 4.56 -2.09 9.04
CA ALA A 77 5.80 -2.86 8.91
C ALA A 77 7.03 -1.97 9.10
N GLU A 78 7.10 -0.80 8.47
CA GLU A 78 8.20 0.16 8.65
C GLU A 78 8.32 0.62 10.10
N THR A 79 7.19 0.93 10.74
CA THR A 79 7.15 1.33 12.14
C THR A 79 7.64 0.20 13.04
N ALA A 80 7.20 -1.04 12.79
CA ALA A 80 7.67 -2.21 13.51
C ALA A 80 9.18 -2.39 13.37
N LEU A 81 9.73 -2.27 12.15
CA LEU A 81 11.18 -2.38 11.90
C LEU A 81 11.95 -1.25 12.59
N SER A 82 11.47 -0.01 12.55
CA SER A 82 12.09 1.13 13.23
C SER A 82 12.08 0.95 14.75
N MET A 83 10.92 0.66 15.33
CA MET A 83 10.75 0.50 16.78
C MET A 83 11.47 -0.74 17.31
N SER A 84 11.60 -1.80 16.50
CA SER A 84 12.35 -2.99 16.88
C SER A 84 13.84 -2.74 17.09
N GLN A 85 14.40 -1.66 16.54
CA GLN A 85 15.79 -1.27 16.72
C GLN A 85 16.03 -0.49 18.02
N VAL A 86 14.96 0.02 18.65
CA VAL A 86 15.04 0.72 19.94
C VAL A 86 15.55 -0.23 21.02
N ARG A 87 16.49 0.25 21.84
CA ARG A 87 17.05 -0.55 22.94
C ARG A 87 16.10 -0.55 24.14
N GLY A 88 16.16 -1.63 24.92
CA GLY A 88 15.36 -1.80 26.14
C GLY A 88 13.99 -2.43 25.90
N ASN A 89 13.11 -2.32 26.90
CA ASN A 89 11.83 -3.03 26.94
C ASN A 89 10.88 -2.66 25.80
N LEU A 90 10.92 -1.41 25.33
CA LEU A 90 10.07 -0.94 24.24
C LEU A 90 10.37 -1.68 22.93
N GLY A 91 11.64 -1.83 22.55
CA GLY A 91 12.00 -2.57 21.34
C GLY A 91 11.70 -4.06 21.44
N VAL A 92 11.75 -4.65 22.64
CA VAL A 92 11.35 -6.05 22.85
C VAL A 92 9.87 -6.24 22.52
N GLN A 93 8.99 -5.34 22.96
CA GLN A 93 7.55 -5.44 22.69
C GLN A 93 7.23 -5.43 21.19
N PHE A 94 7.94 -4.63 20.40
CA PHE A 94 7.75 -4.63 18.94
C PHE A 94 8.32 -5.89 18.27
N ARG A 95 9.42 -6.47 18.79
CA ARG A 95 9.97 -7.74 18.29
C ARG A 95 9.07 -8.94 18.60
N THR A 96 8.33 -8.91 19.71
CA THR A 96 7.48 -10.02 20.15
C THR A 96 6.01 -9.86 19.75
N SER A 97 5.60 -8.70 19.26
CA SER A 97 4.23 -8.45 18.81
C SER A 97 3.89 -9.27 17.56
N GLU A 98 2.82 -10.07 17.64
CA GLU A 98 2.31 -10.85 16.51
C GLU A 98 1.85 -9.95 15.36
N GLN A 99 1.16 -8.84 15.68
CA GLN A 99 0.72 -7.88 14.68
C GLN A 99 1.90 -7.26 13.95
N ALA A 100 2.95 -6.85 14.68
CA ALA A 100 4.17 -6.30 14.10
C ALA A 100 4.87 -7.32 13.20
N ASN A 101 5.04 -8.55 13.68
CA ASN A 101 5.68 -9.62 12.92
C ASN A 101 4.90 -9.99 11.66
N SER A 102 3.57 -10.03 11.72
CA SER A 102 2.74 -10.28 10.53
C SER A 102 2.96 -9.22 9.45
N ALA A 103 3.01 -7.93 9.81
CA ALA A 103 3.20 -6.84 8.86
C ALA A 103 4.59 -6.90 8.22
N VAL A 104 5.61 -7.17 9.04
CA VAL A 104 6.99 -7.35 8.55
C VAL A 104 7.11 -8.55 7.61
N ASN A 105 6.43 -9.65 7.91
CA ASN A 105 6.44 -10.84 7.04
C ASN A 105 5.73 -10.58 5.71
N ASP A 106 4.58 -9.90 5.72
CA ASP A 106 3.90 -9.48 4.50
C ASP A 106 4.82 -8.59 3.64
N LEU A 107 5.55 -7.67 4.26
CA LEU A 107 6.45 -6.75 3.56
C LEU A 107 7.62 -7.51 2.94
N ARG A 108 8.24 -8.43 3.69
CA ARG A 108 9.32 -9.29 3.19
C ARG A 108 8.87 -10.16 2.02
N ARG A 109 7.64 -10.67 2.06
CA ARG A 109 7.06 -11.43 0.95
C ARG A 109 6.89 -10.55 -0.29
N ALA A 110 6.35 -9.34 -0.13
CA ALA A 110 6.20 -8.39 -1.23
C ALA A 110 7.56 -7.97 -1.82
N GLN A 111 8.57 -7.74 -0.96
CA GLN A 111 9.94 -7.43 -1.37
C GLN A 111 10.61 -8.59 -2.10
N ALA A 112 10.38 -9.84 -1.68
CA ALA A 112 10.91 -11.01 -2.39
C ALA A 112 10.32 -11.14 -3.81
N GLU A 113 9.02 -10.85 -3.97
CA GLU A 113 8.40 -10.81 -5.30
C GLU A 113 8.97 -9.66 -6.15
N ALA A 114 9.20 -8.50 -5.53
CA ALA A 114 9.81 -7.36 -6.19
C ALA A 114 11.25 -7.64 -6.63
N GLU A 115 12.03 -8.35 -5.82
CA GLU A 115 13.38 -8.78 -6.17
C GLU A 115 13.38 -9.59 -7.46
N VAL A 116 12.56 -10.65 -7.53
CA VAL A 116 12.50 -11.54 -8.70
C VAL A 116 12.01 -10.82 -9.96
N ARG A 117 11.16 -9.79 -9.83
CA ARG A 117 10.57 -9.09 -10.97
C ARG A 117 11.41 -7.91 -11.47
N CYS A 118 12.15 -7.26 -10.59
CA CYS A 118 12.73 -5.95 -10.87
C CYS A 118 14.26 -5.91 -10.79
N PHE A 119 14.91 -6.90 -10.15
CA PHE A 119 16.36 -6.99 -10.00
C PHE A 119 16.92 -8.23 -10.70
#